data_AF-A0A4Y2SMZ9-F1
#
_entry.id   AF-A0A4Y2SMZ9-F1
#
_cell.length_a   1.000
_cell.length_b   1.000
_cell.length_c   1.000
_cell.angle_alpha   90.00
_cell.angle_beta   90.00
_cell.angle_gamma   90.00
#
_symmetry.space_group_name_H-M   'P 1'
#
loop_
_entity.id
_entity.type
_entity.pdbx_description
1 polymer ?
#
loop_
_entity_poly.entity_id
_entity_poly.type
_entity_poly.pdbx_seq_one_letter_code
_entity_poly.pdbx_strand_id
1 'polypeptide(L)'
;MDSSEESSGTEDISDQPGPSSNVTQSSLEENIITQIELRMGIVRGRKRFLTLKIMAVLNRLHISQRSAIFILEIVAGSLGHNTDELAINRNTIQRYREDFRKTKATRIKELFKENEPSFVCVHWVGTALIVRDLKSERLPIIVTYKDEEKLLGVAKFENSSGK
;
A
#
# COMPACT_ATOMS: atom_id res chain seq x y z
N MET A 1 -53.81 30.98 62.69
CA MET A 1 -54.16 29.62 62.25
C MET A 1 -53.68 29.50 60.82
N ASP A 2 -52.79 28.53 60.66
CA ASP A 2 -52.19 27.93 59.47
C ASP A 2 -51.50 28.73 58.36
N SER A 3 -50.32 28.20 58.08
CA SER A 3 -49.30 28.47 57.08
C SER A 3 -49.72 28.09 55.66
N SER A 4 -48.97 28.60 54.67
CA SER A 4 -48.43 27.92 53.47
C SER A 4 -47.92 29.03 52.55
N GLU A 5 -46.65 29.47 52.63
CA GLU A 5 -45.44 28.90 52.01
C GLU A 5 -45.43 28.81 50.47
N GLU A 6 -44.33 29.35 49.93
CA GLU A 6 -43.68 29.10 48.62
C GLU A 6 -44.20 29.88 47.40
N SER A 7 -43.38 30.34 46.44
CA SER A 7 -41.92 30.52 46.29
C SER A 7 -41.72 31.25 44.94
N SER A 8 -40.61 31.99 44.80
CA SER A 8 -40.31 32.93 43.71
C SER A 8 -39.55 32.32 42.51
N GLY A 9 -39.67 32.97 41.35
CA GLY A 9 -38.75 32.85 40.20
C GLY A 9 -39.27 31.87 39.13
N THR A 10 -39.10 32.08 37.83
CA THR A 10 -38.05 32.78 37.08
C THR A 10 -38.52 33.10 35.67
N GLU A 11 -38.11 34.25 35.12
CA GLU A 11 -37.93 34.43 33.69
C GLU A 11 -36.79 33.52 33.21
N ASP A 12 -36.96 32.74 32.15
CA ASP A 12 -36.07 32.78 30.97
C ASP A 12 -36.61 31.93 29.82
N ILE A 13 -36.68 32.52 28.63
CA ILE A 13 -37.08 31.85 27.40
C ILE A 13 -35.87 31.05 26.91
N SER A 14 -35.91 29.75 27.15
CA SER A 14 -34.90 28.81 26.65
C SER A 14 -35.08 28.58 25.15
N ASP A 15 -34.02 28.85 24.39
CA ASP A 15 -33.84 28.42 23.01
C ASP A 15 -34.07 26.91 22.87
N GLN A 16 -34.89 26.51 21.89
CA GLN A 16 -35.00 25.12 21.44
C GLN A 16 -33.87 24.77 20.47
N PRO A 17 -33.04 23.76 20.75
CA PRO A 17 -32.46 22.93 19.71
C PRO A 17 -33.28 21.64 19.58
N GLY A 18 -33.68 21.32 18.35
CA GLY A 18 -34.31 20.04 18.00
C GLY A 18 -33.42 18.83 18.33
N PRO A 19 -33.94 17.60 18.17
CA PRO A 19 -33.32 16.40 18.72
C PRO A 19 -31.99 16.12 18.03
N SER A 20 -30.88 16.33 18.76
CA SER A 20 -29.55 15.95 18.30
C SER A 20 -29.43 14.43 18.38
N SER A 21 -29.48 13.80 17.21
CA SER A 21 -29.34 12.38 16.94
C SER A 21 -27.93 11.84 17.22
N ASN A 22 -27.45 11.96 18.47
CA ASN A 22 -26.06 11.64 18.81
C ASN A 22 -25.91 10.34 19.62
N VAL A 23 -27.01 9.74 20.08
CA VAL A 23 -26.96 8.55 20.96
C VAL A 23 -26.95 7.22 20.16
N THR A 24 -27.20 7.25 18.85
CA THR A 24 -27.25 6.02 18.02
C THR A 24 -25.96 5.78 17.22
N GLN A 25 -25.14 6.81 16.98
CA GLN A 25 -23.91 6.65 16.19
C GLN A 25 -22.77 5.98 16.96
N SER A 26 -22.62 6.22 18.27
CA SER A 26 -21.54 5.62 19.06
C SER A 26 -21.68 4.10 19.19
N SER A 27 -22.91 3.60 19.39
CA SER A 27 -23.18 2.16 19.51
C SER A 27 -22.93 1.38 18.21
N LEU A 28 -23.12 2.02 17.04
CA LEU A 28 -22.86 1.40 15.74
C LEU A 28 -21.37 1.33 15.43
N GLU A 29 -20.62 2.40 15.73
CA GLU A 29 -19.16 2.46 15.58
C GLU A 29 -18.47 1.42 16.49
N GLU A 30 -18.90 1.29 17.74
CA GLU A 30 -18.38 0.27 18.68
C GLU A 30 -18.69 -1.18 18.20
N ASN A 31 -19.83 -1.42 17.56
CA ASN A 31 -20.18 -2.71 16.96
C ASN A 31 -19.26 -3.07 15.77
N ILE A 32 -18.89 -2.06 14.97
CA ILE A 32 -17.98 -2.23 13.83
C ILE A 32 -16.56 -2.54 14.34
N ILE A 33 -16.09 -1.83 15.37
CA ILE A 33 -14.77 -2.07 15.96
C ILE A 33 -14.70 -3.45 16.62
N THR A 34 -15.73 -3.85 17.38
CA THR A 34 -15.80 -5.18 18.00
C THR A 34 -15.94 -6.32 16.99
N GLN A 35 -16.61 -6.10 15.85
CA GLN A 35 -16.59 -7.06 14.72
C GLN A 35 -15.23 -7.13 14.01
N ILE A 36 -14.50 -6.02 13.93
CA ILE A 36 -13.13 -5.98 13.42
C ILE A 36 -12.19 -6.75 14.37
N GLU A 37 -12.34 -6.59 15.68
CA GLU A 37 -11.57 -7.31 16.71
C GLU A 37 -11.93 -8.80 16.83
N LEU A 38 -13.18 -9.20 16.63
CA LEU A 38 -13.55 -10.63 16.55
C LEU A 38 -12.97 -11.31 15.29
N ARG A 39 -12.75 -10.56 14.21
CA ARG A 39 -11.93 -10.98 13.05
C ARG A 39 -10.43 -11.05 13.36
N MET A 40 -9.95 -10.45 14.45
CA MET A 40 -8.52 -10.43 14.82
C MET A 40 -7.97 -11.75 15.36
N GLY A 41 -8.76 -12.82 15.34
CA GLY A 41 -8.22 -14.18 15.21
C GLY A 41 -7.66 -14.44 13.80
N ILE A 42 -6.77 -13.59 13.27
CA ILE A 42 -6.27 -13.70 11.90
C ILE A 42 -5.32 -14.89 11.83
N VAL A 43 -5.88 -16.06 11.54
CA VAL A 43 -5.13 -17.18 11.02
C VAL A 43 -4.60 -16.74 9.66
N ARG A 44 -3.30 -16.48 9.61
CA ARG A 44 -2.62 -16.01 8.40
C ARG A 44 -2.89 -16.97 7.23
N GLY A 45 -3.54 -16.46 6.18
CA GLY A 45 -3.71 -17.16 4.93
C GLY A 45 -2.39 -17.73 4.39
N ARG A 46 -2.36 -19.04 4.15
CA ARG A 46 -1.16 -19.78 3.70
C ARG A 46 -1.22 -20.15 2.22
N LYS A 47 -2.39 -19.99 1.58
CA LYS A 47 -2.59 -20.39 0.18
C LYS A 47 -1.88 -19.43 -0.77
N ARG A 48 -1.07 -19.98 -1.67
CA ARG A 48 -0.36 -19.20 -2.68
C ARG A 48 -1.33 -18.75 -3.76
N PHE A 49 -1.63 -17.45 -3.77
CA PHE A 49 -2.49 -16.81 -4.77
C PHE A 49 -1.68 -16.00 -5.79
N LEU A 50 -0.56 -15.41 -5.36
CA LEU A 50 0.25 -14.54 -6.20
C LEU A 50 1.04 -15.35 -7.23
N THR A 51 0.98 -14.90 -8.48
CA THR A 51 1.72 -15.47 -9.62
C THR A 51 2.58 -14.39 -10.26
N LEU A 52 3.65 -14.79 -10.97
CA LEU A 52 4.51 -13.87 -11.74
C LEU A 52 3.71 -13.02 -12.74
N LYS A 53 2.64 -13.56 -13.34
CA LYS A 53 1.73 -12.81 -14.23
C LYS A 53 1.06 -11.64 -13.51
N ILE A 54 0.54 -11.86 -12.31
CA ILE A 54 -0.08 -10.80 -11.48
C ILE A 54 0.98 -9.73 -11.19
N MET A 55 2.20 -10.13 -10.81
CA MET A 55 3.28 -9.18 -10.54
C MET A 55 3.66 -8.34 -11.77
N ALA A 56 3.70 -8.96 -12.95
CA ALA A 56 3.97 -8.25 -14.20
C ALA A 56 2.92 -7.17 -14.48
N VAL A 57 1.63 -7.49 -14.31
CA VAL A 57 0.53 -6.54 -14.51
C VAL A 57 0.60 -5.40 -13.49
N LEU A 58 0.79 -5.72 -12.21
CA LEU A 58 0.90 -4.70 -11.15
C LEU A 58 2.06 -3.74 -11.40
N ASN A 59 3.19 -4.23 -11.89
CA ASN A 59 4.37 -3.42 -12.20
C ASN A 59 4.16 -2.56 -13.45
N ARG A 60 3.57 -3.13 -14.52
CA ARG A 60 3.29 -2.40 -15.77
C ARG A 60 2.30 -1.26 -15.55
N LEU A 61 1.34 -1.45 -14.65
CA LEU A 61 0.34 -0.44 -14.31
C LEU A 61 0.77 0.48 -13.16
N HIS A 62 2.02 0.37 -12.69
CA HIS A 62 2.56 1.16 -11.57
C HIS A 62 1.67 1.14 -10.31
N ILE A 63 0.97 0.02 -10.05
CA ILE A 63 0.04 -0.07 -8.93
C ILE A 63 0.84 -0.11 -7.62
N SER A 64 0.42 0.67 -6.63
CA SER A 64 1.05 0.67 -5.31
C SER A 64 0.82 -0.66 -4.57
N GLN A 65 1.64 -0.99 -3.56
CA GLN A 65 1.41 -2.20 -2.75
C GLN A 65 0.03 -2.16 -2.06
N ARG A 66 -0.37 -0.99 -1.54
CA ARG A 66 -1.65 -0.81 -0.84
C ARG A 66 -2.83 -1.05 -1.79
N SER A 67 -2.78 -0.42 -2.97
CA SER A 67 -3.81 -0.59 -4.00
C SER A 67 -3.88 -2.03 -4.50
N ALA A 68 -2.74 -2.71 -4.62
CA ALA A 68 -2.69 -4.11 -5.05
C ALA A 68 -3.39 -5.04 -4.05
N ILE A 69 -3.23 -4.83 -2.73
CA ILE A 69 -3.92 -5.62 -1.71
C ILE A 69 -5.43 -5.51 -1.90
N PHE A 70 -5.93 -4.27 -1.94
CA PHE A 70 -7.37 -3.99 -2.06
C PHE A 70 -7.98 -4.58 -3.33
N ILE A 71 -7.31 -4.40 -4.48
CA ILE A 71 -7.77 -4.96 -5.76
C ILE A 71 -7.79 -6.48 -5.70
N LEU A 72 -6.74 -7.11 -5.17
CA LEU A 72 -6.64 -8.57 -5.11
C LEU A 72 -7.65 -9.18 -4.13
N GLU A 73 -7.91 -8.53 -3.00
CA GLU A 73 -8.94 -8.95 -2.03
C GLU A 73 -10.34 -8.86 -2.63
N ILE A 74 -10.69 -7.73 -3.26
CA ILE A 74 -12.01 -7.56 -3.89
C ILE A 74 -12.21 -8.57 -5.02
N VAL A 75 -11.21 -8.75 -5.88
CA VAL A 75 -11.29 -9.70 -7.00
C VAL A 75 -11.42 -11.12 -6.45
N ALA A 76 -10.62 -11.50 -5.46
CA ALA A 76 -10.73 -12.83 -4.85
C ALA A 76 -12.10 -13.07 -4.19
N GLY A 77 -12.61 -12.10 -3.43
CA GLY A 77 -13.93 -12.18 -2.81
C GLY A 77 -15.06 -12.27 -3.84
N SER A 78 -14.96 -11.51 -4.94
CA SER A 78 -15.93 -11.56 -6.04
C SER A 78 -15.93 -12.90 -6.78
N LEU A 79 -14.79 -13.62 -6.77
CA LEU A 79 -14.67 -14.97 -7.30
C LEU A 79 -15.14 -16.05 -6.31
N GLY A 80 -15.61 -15.68 -5.11
CA GLY A 80 -16.04 -16.61 -4.07
C GLY A 80 -14.89 -17.26 -3.29
N HIS A 81 -13.69 -16.66 -3.32
CA HIS A 81 -12.58 -17.13 -2.50
C HIS A 81 -12.56 -16.47 -1.12
N ASN A 82 -12.33 -17.28 -0.09
CA ASN A 82 -12.09 -16.78 1.27
C ASN A 82 -10.79 -15.98 1.30
N THR A 83 -10.87 -14.65 1.43
CA THR A 83 -9.71 -13.75 1.45
C THR A 83 -8.77 -14.06 2.62
N ASP A 84 -9.32 -14.50 3.75
CA ASP A 84 -8.59 -14.83 4.96
C ASP A 84 -7.66 -16.04 4.78
N GLU A 85 -7.97 -16.95 3.84
CA GLU A 85 -7.12 -18.10 3.49
C GLU A 85 -5.97 -17.75 2.54
N LEU A 86 -6.06 -16.62 1.84
CA LEU A 86 -5.10 -16.21 0.82
C LEU A 86 -3.91 -15.48 1.46
N ALA A 87 -2.71 -15.76 0.97
CA ALA A 87 -1.49 -15.09 1.43
C ALA A 87 -1.34 -13.64 0.88
N ILE A 88 -2.42 -12.86 0.80
CA ILE A 88 -2.44 -11.49 0.31
C ILE A 88 -2.13 -10.54 1.48
N ASN A 89 -0.86 -10.21 1.66
CA ASN A 89 -0.46 -9.15 2.58
C ASN A 89 0.67 -8.33 1.98
N ARG A 90 0.93 -7.17 2.58
CA ARG A 90 1.95 -6.23 2.13
C ARG A 90 3.33 -6.87 1.96
N ASN A 91 3.76 -7.66 2.94
CA ASN A 91 5.09 -8.30 2.92
C ASN A 91 5.17 -9.40 1.86
N THR A 92 4.11 -10.19 1.65
CA THR A 92 4.08 -11.19 0.59
C THR A 92 4.16 -10.53 -0.78
N ILE A 93 3.36 -9.48 -1.02
CA ILE A 93 3.39 -8.74 -2.29
C ILE A 93 4.76 -8.10 -2.51
N GLN A 94 5.36 -7.52 -1.46
CA GLN A 94 6.70 -6.98 -1.54
C GLN A 94 7.72 -8.05 -1.97
N ARG A 95 7.73 -9.21 -1.29
CA ARG A 95 8.64 -10.31 -1.62
C ARG A 95 8.46 -10.79 -3.06
N TYR A 96 7.22 -11.00 -3.50
CA TYR A 96 6.95 -11.40 -4.89
C TYR A 96 7.40 -10.34 -5.91
N ARG A 97 7.29 -9.05 -5.59
CA ARG A 97 7.83 -7.98 -6.44
C ARG A 97 9.35 -7.97 -6.46
N GLU A 98 10.00 -8.27 -5.35
CA GLU A 98 11.46 -8.39 -5.28
C GLU A 98 11.93 -9.60 -6.09
N ASP A 99 11.29 -10.75 -5.93
CA ASP A 99 11.61 -11.97 -6.66
C ASP A 99 11.36 -11.78 -8.16
N PHE A 100 10.24 -11.18 -8.56
CA PHE A 100 9.99 -10.82 -9.97
C PHE A 100 11.09 -9.91 -10.53
N ARG A 101 11.52 -8.89 -9.79
CA ARG A 101 12.61 -7.99 -10.22
C ARG A 101 13.94 -8.73 -10.31
N LYS A 102 14.26 -9.63 -9.38
CA LYS A 102 15.47 -10.47 -9.42
C LYS A 102 15.44 -11.38 -10.64
N THR A 103 14.33 -12.10 -10.88
CA THR A 103 14.17 -12.97 -12.05
C THR A 103 14.28 -12.17 -13.35
N LYS A 104 13.64 -11.00 -13.45
CA LYS A 104 13.76 -10.11 -14.61
C LYS A 104 15.22 -9.71 -14.82
N ALA A 105 15.91 -9.25 -13.78
CA ALA A 105 17.31 -8.83 -13.86
C ALA A 105 18.26 -9.98 -14.23
N THR A 106 18.05 -11.19 -13.71
CA THR A 106 18.86 -12.36 -14.07
C THR A 106 18.67 -12.73 -15.53
N ARG A 107 17.42 -12.80 -16.01
CA ARG A 107 17.10 -13.10 -17.41
C ARG A 107 17.74 -12.10 -18.37
N ILE A 108 17.66 -10.82 -18.03
CA ILE A 108 18.28 -9.75 -18.82
C ILE A 108 19.81 -9.90 -18.81
N LYS A 109 20.42 -10.20 -17.66
CA LYS A 109 21.87 -10.44 -17.59
C LYS A 109 22.31 -11.61 -18.46
N GLU A 110 21.54 -12.69 -18.50
CA GLU A 110 21.79 -13.87 -19.34
C GLU A 110 21.68 -13.49 -20.83
N LEU A 111 20.58 -12.85 -21.23
CA LEU A 111 20.35 -12.44 -22.61
C LEU A 111 21.37 -11.41 -23.11
N PHE A 112 21.83 -10.50 -22.26
CA PHE A 112 22.91 -9.57 -22.60
C PHE A 112 24.26 -10.25 -22.81
N LYS A 113 24.55 -11.34 -22.09
CA LYS A 113 25.79 -12.11 -22.29
C LYS A 113 25.74 -12.91 -23.58
N GLU A 114 24.56 -13.45 -23.93
CA GLU A 114 24.39 -14.27 -25.13
C GLU A 114 24.39 -13.46 -26.43
N ASN A 115 23.93 -12.21 -26.40
CA ASN A 115 23.66 -11.45 -27.62
C ASN A 115 24.69 -10.36 -27.99
N GLU A 116 25.72 -10.09 -27.17
CA GLU A 116 26.72 -9.01 -27.35
C GLU A 116 26.20 -7.80 -28.18
N PRO A 117 25.25 -7.02 -27.65
CA PRO A 117 24.53 -6.05 -28.47
C PRO A 117 25.43 -4.92 -28.97
N SER A 118 25.38 -4.64 -30.28
CA SER A 118 26.18 -3.57 -30.92
C SER A 118 25.76 -2.15 -30.55
N PHE A 119 24.52 -1.95 -30.06
CA PHE A 119 24.02 -0.67 -29.59
C PHE A 119 23.00 -0.88 -28.45
N VAL A 120 22.87 0.14 -27.60
CA VAL A 120 22.14 0.09 -26.34
C VAL A 120 21.54 1.47 -26.07
N CYS A 121 20.27 1.55 -25.64
CA CYS A 121 19.65 2.81 -25.20
C CYS A 121 20.00 3.05 -23.73
N VAL A 122 20.59 4.19 -23.37
CA VAL A 122 20.87 4.53 -21.96
C VAL A 122 19.73 5.41 -21.41
N HIS A 123 19.11 4.97 -20.31
CA HIS A 123 18.07 5.69 -19.58
C HIS A 123 18.52 5.95 -18.13
N TRP A 124 18.36 7.15 -17.61
CA TRP A 124 18.49 7.41 -16.18
C TRP A 124 17.11 7.68 -15.60
N VAL A 125 16.82 7.12 -14.43
CA VAL A 125 15.56 7.37 -13.74
C VAL A 125 15.70 8.69 -12.97
N GLY A 126 14.77 9.64 -13.17
CA GLY A 126 14.77 10.95 -12.50
C GLY A 126 14.52 10.91 -10.99
N THR A 127 14.37 9.72 -10.40
CA THR A 127 14.25 9.52 -8.96
C THR A 127 15.55 8.96 -8.43
N ALA A 128 16.24 9.74 -7.63
CA ALA A 128 17.49 9.31 -7.03
C ALA A 128 17.24 8.26 -5.93
N LEU A 129 18.11 7.26 -5.88
CA LEU A 129 18.12 6.22 -4.86
C LEU A 129 18.87 6.73 -3.63
N ILE A 130 18.19 6.70 -2.48
CA ILE A 130 18.83 6.82 -1.17
C ILE A 130 19.24 5.40 -0.77
N VAL A 131 20.52 5.08 -0.94
CA VAL A 131 21.09 3.82 -0.48
C VAL A 131 21.30 3.95 1.03
N ARG A 132 20.71 3.04 1.81
CA ARG A 132 20.96 2.99 3.26
C ARG A 132 22.48 2.94 3.47
N ASP A 133 22.99 3.81 4.34
CA ASP A 133 24.40 4.03 4.68
C ASP A 133 25.19 5.02 3.79
N LEU A 134 24.58 5.65 2.78
CA LEU A 134 25.23 6.67 1.95
C LEU A 134 24.55 8.05 2.10
N LYS A 135 25.33 9.08 2.47
CA LYS A 135 24.89 10.49 2.61
C LYS A 135 24.59 11.20 1.28
N SER A 136 24.64 10.52 0.15
CA SER A 136 24.49 11.11 -1.18
C SER A 136 23.41 10.39 -1.96
N GLU A 137 22.53 11.16 -2.59
CA GLU A 137 21.60 10.63 -3.57
C GLU A 137 22.37 10.04 -4.75
N ARG A 138 21.85 8.95 -5.32
CA ARG A 138 22.49 8.31 -6.47
C ARG A 138 21.50 8.05 -7.60
N LEU A 139 21.91 8.33 -8.83
CA LEU A 139 21.10 8.10 -10.02
C LEU A 139 21.43 6.73 -10.63
N PRO A 140 20.45 5.82 -10.75
CA PRO A 140 20.64 4.58 -11.48
C PRO A 140 20.71 4.87 -12.98
N ILE A 141 21.78 4.40 -13.61
CA ILE A 141 21.96 4.41 -15.07
C ILE A 141 21.52 3.04 -15.57
N ILE A 142 20.40 3.02 -16.28
CA ILE A 142 19.77 1.85 -16.87
C ILE A 142 20.06 1.86 -18.37
N VAL A 143 20.09 0.68 -18.96
CA VAL A 143 20.30 0.45 -20.37
C VAL A 143 19.19 -0.44 -20.90
N THR A 144 18.53 -0.04 -21.97
CA THR A 144 17.49 -0.82 -22.62
C THR A 144 17.96 -1.31 -24.00
N TYR A 145 17.72 -2.58 -24.30
CA TYR A 145 17.93 -3.16 -25.62
C TYR A 145 16.85 -4.21 -25.89
N LYS A 146 16.16 -4.15 -27.04
CA LYS A 146 15.08 -5.10 -27.42
C LYS A 146 14.08 -5.38 -26.28
N ASP A 147 13.54 -4.31 -25.67
CA ASP A 147 12.59 -4.36 -24.53
C ASP A 147 13.16 -4.92 -23.21
N GLU A 148 14.48 -5.03 -23.10
CA GLU A 148 15.19 -5.52 -21.91
C GLU A 148 16.02 -4.43 -21.24
N GLU A 149 15.81 -4.21 -19.94
CA GLU A 149 16.46 -3.17 -19.13
C GLU A 149 17.57 -3.72 -18.19
N LYS A 150 18.81 -3.27 -18.32
CA LYS A 150 19.96 -3.60 -17.47
C LYS A 150 20.47 -2.38 -16.70
N LEU A 151 20.68 -2.51 -15.40
CA LEU A 151 21.37 -1.48 -14.62
C LEU A 151 22.88 -1.53 -14.93
N LEU A 152 23.43 -0.46 -15.53
CA LEU A 152 24.87 -0.29 -15.77
C LEU A 152 25.62 0.11 -14.49
N GLY A 153 25.00 0.99 -13.69
CA GLY A 153 25.64 1.54 -12.51
C GLY A 153 24.73 2.50 -11.77
N VAL A 154 25.18 2.92 -10.60
CA VAL A 154 24.46 3.85 -9.73
C VAL A 154 25.40 5.01 -9.44
N ALA A 155 25.31 6.05 -10.26
CA ALA A 155 26.22 7.20 -10.23
C ALA A 155 25.90 8.11 -9.04
N LYS A 156 26.94 8.60 -8.36
CA LYS A 156 26.77 9.58 -7.28
C LYS A 156 26.30 10.91 -7.88
N PHE A 157 25.24 11.48 -7.34
CA PHE A 157 24.80 12.80 -7.73
C PHE A 157 25.52 13.84 -6.88
N GLU A 158 26.45 14.60 -7.47
CA GLU A 158 27.34 15.49 -6.71
C GLU A 158 26.60 16.65 -6.03
N ASN A 159 25.47 17.08 -6.59
CA ASN A 159 24.66 18.20 -6.09
C ASN A 159 23.47 17.73 -5.21
N SER A 160 23.54 16.55 -4.61
CA SER A 160 22.46 16.04 -3.76
C SER A 160 22.39 16.79 -2.42
N SER A 161 21.21 17.25 -2.03
CA SER A 161 21.01 17.95 -0.74
C SER A 161 21.20 17.04 0.48
N GLY A 162 21.17 15.71 0.32
CA GLY A 162 21.47 14.75 1.38
C GLY A 162 20.70 14.97 2.69
N LYS A 163 19.49 15.53 2.62
CA LYS A 163 18.59 15.74 3.75
C LYS A 163 17.52 14.67 3.78
#